data_AF-A0A511RKC0-F1
#
_entry.id   AF-A0A511RKC0-F1
#
_cell.length_a   1.000
_cell.length_b   1.000
_cell.length_c   1.000
_cell.angle_alpha   90.00
_cell.angle_beta   90.00
_cell.angle_gamma   90.00
#
_symmetry.space_group_name_H-M   'P 1'
#
loop_
_entity.id
_entity.type
_entity.pdbx_description
1 polymer ?
#
loop_
_entity_poly.entity_id
_entity_poly.type
_entity_poly.pdbx_seq_one_letter_code
_entity_poly.pdbx_strand_id
1 'polypeptide(L)'
;MDYSWIQIAVAAVFLSVVITLVLSRGYGWLSPTFWRNAAVVSSLIMLFILMWLTFDTTEKVRPGASQVPTWTVINHEIGLTWNEEKRRQVPVIGEQTGFFGKVYSPEEAFALVNKGKMTLQSRNCMECHQILGNGAYYAPDLTRAWLDPWWEERVMPMVGAKTHEEAMKVWLMNPEKYPQGQRRMPNLHFTDEEATALVAFLKWMSAIDTNGFPPRFGVAQ
;
A
#
# COMPACT_ATOMS: atom_id res chain seq x y z
N MET A 1 -16.94 5.53 -8.82
CA MET A 1 -18.22 4.84 -9.04
C MET A 1 -18.85 4.53 -7.70
N ASP A 2 -20.14 4.80 -7.56
CA ASP A 2 -20.83 4.84 -6.27
C ASP A 2 -21.69 3.60 -6.03
N TYR A 3 -21.25 2.44 -6.54
CA TYR A 3 -21.92 1.16 -6.29
C TYR A 3 -21.34 0.48 -5.06
N SER A 4 -22.22 0.09 -4.15
CA SER A 4 -21.85 -0.75 -3.00
C SER A 4 -21.51 -2.16 -3.47
N TRP A 5 -20.57 -2.81 -2.78
CA TRP A 5 -20.22 -4.23 -3.01
C TRP A 5 -21.46 -5.14 -2.94
N ILE A 6 -22.44 -4.80 -2.10
CA ILE A 6 -23.72 -5.53 -1.97
C ILE A 6 -24.52 -5.43 -3.27
N GLN A 7 -24.59 -4.25 -3.88
CA GLN A 7 -25.34 -4.04 -5.13
C GLN A 7 -24.72 -4.84 -6.28
N ILE A 8 -23.39 -4.85 -6.38
CA ILE A 8 -22.66 -5.63 -7.39
C ILE A 8 -22.92 -7.12 -7.19
N ALA A 9 -22.83 -7.62 -5.96
CA ALA A 9 -23.07 -9.04 -5.65
C ALA A 9 -24.51 -9.47 -5.97
N VAL A 10 -25.50 -8.68 -5.56
CA VAL A 10 -26.93 -8.97 -5.84
C VAL A 10 -27.18 -8.98 -7.35
N ALA A 11 -26.65 -8.00 -8.09
CA ALA A 11 -26.78 -7.96 -9.54
C ALA A 11 -26.13 -9.18 -10.21
N ALA A 12 -24.93 -9.58 -9.76
CA ALA A 12 -24.21 -10.75 -10.28
C ALA A 12 -25.02 -12.05 -10.11
N VAL A 13 -25.55 -12.28 -8.91
CA VAL A 13 -26.38 -13.46 -8.61
C VAL A 13 -27.66 -13.43 -9.44
N PHE A 14 -28.35 -12.29 -9.48
CA PHE A 14 -29.58 -12.13 -10.25
C PHE A 14 -29.37 -12.44 -11.74
N LEU A 15 -28.35 -11.83 -12.35
CA LEU A 15 -27.99 -12.08 -13.75
C LEU A 15 -27.61 -13.54 -14.00
N SER A 16 -26.85 -14.14 -13.08
CA SER A 16 -26.44 -15.55 -13.20
C SER A 16 -27.64 -16.47 -13.22
N VAL A 17 -28.60 -16.27 -12.32
CA VAL A 17 -29.84 -17.06 -12.25
C VAL A 17 -30.69 -16.85 -13.49
N VAL A 18 -30.99 -15.61 -13.86
CA VAL A 18 -31.89 -15.29 -14.98
C VAL A 18 -31.34 -15.82 -16.30
N ILE A 19 -30.06 -15.58 -16.59
CA ILE A 19 -29.44 -16.03 -17.85
C ILE A 19 -29.38 -17.56 -17.89
N THR A 20 -29.04 -18.21 -16.78
CA THR A 20 -29.06 -19.68 -16.68
C THR A 20 -30.44 -20.26 -16.97
N LEU A 21 -31.49 -19.70 -16.38
CA LEU A 21 -32.87 -20.15 -16.58
C LEU A 21 -33.31 -19.96 -18.04
N VAL A 22 -32.92 -18.85 -18.67
CA VAL A 22 -33.22 -18.58 -20.08
C VAL A 22 -32.51 -19.58 -20.99
N LEU A 23 -31.21 -19.82 -20.79
CA LEU A 23 -30.41 -20.74 -21.61
C LEU A 23 -30.75 -22.22 -21.37
N SER A 24 -31.37 -22.54 -20.23
CA SER A 24 -31.75 -23.90 -19.85
C SER A 24 -33.24 -24.17 -20.00
N ARG A 25 -33.98 -23.33 -20.76
CA ARG A 25 -35.40 -23.55 -21.05
C ARG A 25 -35.60 -24.95 -21.66
N GLY A 26 -36.57 -25.67 -21.12
CA GLY A 26 -36.86 -27.07 -21.51
C GLY A 26 -36.02 -28.13 -20.80
N TYR A 27 -35.04 -27.74 -19.99
CA TYR A 27 -34.24 -28.64 -19.18
C TYR A 27 -34.58 -28.48 -17.68
N GLY A 28 -34.84 -29.59 -16.99
CA GLY A 28 -35.01 -29.59 -15.55
C GLY A 28 -33.68 -29.35 -14.81
N TRP A 29 -33.75 -28.91 -13.56
CA TRP A 29 -32.57 -28.65 -12.72
C TRP A 29 -31.74 -29.92 -12.42
N LEU A 30 -32.31 -31.12 -12.55
CA LEU A 30 -31.59 -32.39 -12.45
C LEU A 30 -30.80 -32.73 -13.72
N SER A 31 -30.97 -31.97 -14.80
CA SER A 31 -30.27 -32.24 -16.06
C SER A 31 -28.81 -31.79 -16.01
N PRO A 32 -27.87 -32.55 -16.60
CA PRO A 32 -26.49 -32.10 -16.75
C PRO A 32 -26.37 -30.79 -17.54
N THR A 33 -27.24 -30.59 -18.53
CA THR A 33 -27.29 -29.37 -19.37
C THR A 33 -27.54 -28.12 -18.55
N PHE A 34 -28.48 -28.17 -17.60
CA PHE A 34 -28.77 -27.05 -16.71
C PHE A 34 -27.52 -26.63 -15.93
N TRP A 35 -26.84 -27.57 -15.28
CA TRP A 35 -25.64 -27.29 -14.48
C TRP A 35 -24.44 -26.86 -15.32
N ARG A 36 -24.27 -27.40 -16.53
CA ARG A 36 -23.26 -26.92 -17.48
C ARG A 36 -23.48 -25.45 -17.82
N ASN A 37 -24.72 -25.08 -18.17
CA ASN A 37 -25.06 -23.69 -18.50
C ASN A 37 -24.87 -22.78 -17.28
N ALA A 38 -25.31 -23.22 -16.10
CA ALA A 38 -25.14 -22.48 -14.85
C ALA A 38 -23.67 -22.18 -14.53
N ALA A 39 -22.80 -23.19 -14.68
CA ALA A 39 -21.37 -23.04 -14.47
C ALA A 39 -20.77 -22.02 -15.47
N VAL A 40 -21.05 -22.18 -16.76
CA VAL A 40 -20.53 -21.27 -17.80
C VAL A 40 -21.00 -19.82 -17.57
N VAL A 41 -22.30 -19.62 -17.33
CA VAL A 41 -22.88 -18.29 -17.10
C VAL A 41 -22.26 -17.63 -15.87
N SER A 42 -22.18 -18.36 -14.75
CA SER A 42 -21.60 -17.83 -13.50
C SER A 42 -20.13 -17.49 -13.68
N SER A 43 -19.35 -18.35 -14.36
CA SER A 43 -17.94 -18.07 -14.66
C SER A 43 -17.76 -16.84 -15.55
N LEU A 44 -18.59 -16.66 -16.58
CA LEU A 44 -18.51 -15.49 -17.46
C LEU A 44 -18.87 -14.18 -16.74
N ILE A 45 -19.91 -14.21 -15.90
CA ILE A 45 -20.29 -13.04 -15.09
C ILE A 45 -19.19 -12.70 -14.09
N MET A 46 -18.64 -13.69 -13.39
CA MET A 46 -17.54 -13.46 -12.46
C MET A 46 -16.29 -12.94 -13.17
N LEU A 47 -15.95 -13.48 -14.34
CA LEU A 47 -14.83 -12.99 -15.15
C LEU A 47 -15.04 -11.51 -15.54
N PHE A 48 -16.25 -11.16 -16.00
CA PHE A 48 -16.58 -9.78 -16.33
C PHE A 48 -16.44 -8.84 -15.12
N ILE A 49 -17.00 -9.23 -13.97
CA ILE A 49 -16.92 -8.44 -12.74
C ILE A 49 -15.46 -8.26 -12.30
N LEU A 50 -14.65 -9.32 -12.36
CA LEU A 50 -13.24 -9.24 -12.00
C LEU A 50 -12.47 -8.29 -12.94
N MET A 51 -12.70 -8.36 -14.25
CA MET A 51 -12.11 -7.42 -15.20
C MET A 51 -12.55 -5.99 -14.89
N TRP A 52 -13.84 -5.77 -14.67
CA TRP A 52 -14.38 -4.45 -14.38
C TRP A 52 -13.81 -3.84 -13.09
N LEU A 53 -13.79 -4.61 -12.00
CA LEU A 53 -13.19 -4.19 -10.72
C LEU A 53 -11.68 -3.96 -10.84
N THR A 54 -11.00 -4.70 -11.71
CA THR A 54 -9.57 -4.49 -11.98
C THR A 54 -9.32 -3.10 -12.57
N PHE A 55 -10.12 -2.68 -13.57
CA PHE A 55 -9.98 -1.35 -14.15
C PHE A 55 -10.33 -0.23 -13.16
N ASP A 56 -11.44 -0.37 -12.43
CA ASP A 56 -11.84 0.61 -11.40
C ASP A 56 -10.78 0.73 -10.28
N THR A 57 -10.21 -0.39 -9.84
CA THR A 57 -9.13 -0.39 -8.84
C THR A 57 -7.88 0.29 -9.38
N THR A 58 -7.45 -0.07 -10.58
CA THR A 58 -6.24 0.48 -11.22
C THR A 58 -6.34 2.00 -11.40
N GLU A 59 -7.53 2.52 -11.71
CA GLU A 59 -7.76 3.95 -11.83
C GLU A 59 -7.59 4.70 -10.50
N LYS A 60 -7.96 4.07 -9.37
CA LYS A 60 -7.87 4.66 -8.03
C LYS A 60 -6.48 4.57 -7.41
N VAL A 61 -5.73 3.50 -7.73
CA VAL A 61 -4.41 3.23 -7.12
C VAL A 61 -3.21 3.65 -7.97
N ARG A 62 -3.44 4.25 -9.15
CA ARG A 62 -2.34 4.82 -9.95
C ARG A 62 -1.79 6.09 -9.27
N PRO A 63 -0.47 6.36 -9.33
CA PRO A 63 0.10 7.61 -8.84
C PRO A 63 -0.59 8.84 -9.47
N GLY A 64 -0.94 9.82 -8.64
CA GLY A 64 -1.70 11.01 -9.03
C GLY A 64 -3.22 10.83 -9.03
N ALA A 65 -3.75 9.65 -8.72
CA ALA A 65 -5.16 9.45 -8.49
C ALA A 65 -5.58 9.88 -7.07
N SER A 66 -6.88 9.73 -6.76
CA SER A 66 -7.47 10.20 -5.51
C SER A 66 -6.89 9.56 -4.24
N GLN A 67 -6.36 8.33 -4.31
CA GLN A 67 -5.79 7.63 -3.15
C GLN A 67 -4.27 7.67 -3.09
N VAL A 68 -3.59 7.85 -4.23
CA VAL A 68 -2.14 7.69 -4.32
C VAL A 68 -1.54 9.00 -4.85
N PRO A 69 -0.78 9.73 -4.03
CA PRO A 69 -0.16 10.98 -4.48
C PRO A 69 0.90 10.71 -5.55
N THR A 70 1.24 11.76 -6.30
CA THR A 70 2.37 11.72 -7.23
C THR A 70 3.69 11.48 -6.50
N TRP A 71 4.70 10.98 -7.21
CA TRP A 71 6.02 10.69 -6.65
C TRP A 71 6.70 11.91 -6.01
N THR A 72 6.38 13.12 -6.48
CA THR A 72 6.88 14.39 -5.96
C THR A 72 6.48 14.69 -4.51
N VAL A 73 5.54 13.94 -3.92
CA VAL A 73 5.16 14.08 -2.50
C VAL A 73 6.35 13.87 -1.56
N ILE A 74 7.41 13.18 -1.99
CA ILE A 74 8.65 13.05 -1.19
C ILE A 74 9.30 14.40 -0.89
N ASN A 75 9.01 15.44 -1.69
CA ASN A 75 9.49 16.80 -1.48
C ASN A 75 8.69 17.56 -0.40
N HIS A 76 7.65 16.97 0.16
CA HIS A 76 6.75 17.61 1.11
C HIS A 76 6.82 16.95 2.48
N GLU A 77 6.39 17.69 3.49
CA GLU A 77 5.99 17.10 4.77
C GLU A 77 4.78 16.21 4.60
N ILE A 78 4.76 15.10 5.32
CA ILE A 78 3.66 14.12 5.30
C ILE A 78 3.24 13.90 6.74
N GLY A 79 1.94 13.92 6.98
CA GLY A 79 1.35 13.63 8.27
C GLY A 79 0.07 12.82 8.15
N LEU A 80 -0.54 12.53 9.29
CA LEU A 80 -1.88 11.97 9.39
C LEU A 80 -2.76 12.90 10.21
N THR A 81 -4.01 13.06 9.79
CA THR A 81 -5.03 13.75 10.59
C THR A 81 -6.29 12.89 10.69
N TRP A 82 -7.07 13.07 11.75
CA TRP A 82 -8.38 12.44 11.89
C TRP A 82 -9.40 13.17 11.02
N ASN A 83 -10.10 12.43 10.16
CA ASN A 83 -11.23 12.96 9.39
C ASN A 83 -12.54 12.45 10.01
N GLU A 84 -13.35 13.38 10.54
CA GLU A 84 -14.61 13.04 11.22
C GLU A 84 -15.66 12.43 10.29
N GLU A 85 -15.79 12.96 9.07
CA GLU A 85 -16.78 12.48 8.09
C GLU A 85 -16.51 11.03 7.69
N LYS A 86 -15.24 10.70 7.43
CA LYS A 86 -14.80 9.35 7.05
C LYS A 86 -14.52 8.45 8.26
N ARG A 87 -14.55 9.01 9.48
CA ARG A 87 -14.27 8.32 10.76
C ARG A 87 -12.96 7.53 10.74
N ARG A 88 -11.91 8.11 10.15
CA ARG A 88 -10.60 7.46 9.98
C ARG A 88 -9.47 8.48 9.84
N GLN A 89 -8.24 8.03 10.07
CA GLN A 89 -7.06 8.82 9.74
C GLN A 89 -6.90 8.92 8.20
N VAL A 90 -6.51 10.11 7.74
CA VAL A 90 -6.20 10.41 6.34
C VAL A 90 -4.84 11.09 6.24
N PRO A 91 -4.08 10.86 5.15
CA PRO A 91 -2.82 11.56 4.92
C PRO A 91 -3.05 13.06 4.69
N VAL A 92 -2.15 13.87 5.21
CA VAL A 92 -2.05 15.30 4.92
C VAL A 92 -0.67 15.61 4.35
N ILE A 93 -0.65 16.44 3.32
CA ILE A 93 0.57 16.89 2.64
C ILE A 93 0.80 18.33 3.05
N GLY A 94 1.95 18.59 3.67
CA GLY A 94 2.35 19.90 4.16
C GLY A 94 3.23 20.67 3.18
N GLU A 95 4.03 21.58 3.74
CA GLU A 95 4.93 22.47 3.00
C GLU A 95 6.02 21.70 2.23
N GLN A 96 6.57 22.34 1.21
CA GLN A 96 7.69 21.79 0.44
C GLN A 96 9.00 21.97 1.23
N THR A 97 9.57 20.86 1.69
CA THR A 97 10.82 20.83 2.47
C THR A 97 11.98 20.17 1.71
N GLY A 98 11.69 19.53 0.58
CA GLY A 98 12.64 18.70 -0.16
C GLY A 98 12.84 17.32 0.49
N PHE A 99 13.82 16.60 -0.01
CA PHE A 99 14.21 15.28 0.47
C PHE A 99 15.74 15.18 0.43
N PHE A 100 16.39 14.89 1.56
CA PHE A 100 17.86 15.02 1.70
C PHE A 100 18.41 16.38 1.21
N GLY A 101 17.69 17.48 1.50
CA GLY A 101 18.11 18.84 1.13
C GLY A 101 17.97 19.19 -0.36
N LYS A 102 17.38 18.31 -1.18
CA LYS A 102 17.12 18.54 -2.61
C LYS A 102 15.61 18.47 -2.89
N VAL A 103 15.11 19.35 -3.76
CA VAL A 103 13.78 19.22 -4.37
C VAL A 103 13.94 18.42 -5.67
N TYR A 104 13.22 17.30 -5.79
CA TYR A 104 13.29 16.39 -6.94
C TYR A 104 12.26 16.77 -8.00
N SER A 105 12.66 16.73 -9.28
CA SER A 105 11.70 16.82 -10.40
C SER A 105 10.74 15.61 -10.40
N PRO A 106 9.61 15.64 -11.12
CA PRO A 106 8.74 14.49 -11.26
C PRO A 106 9.45 13.21 -11.75
N GLU A 107 10.35 13.34 -12.71
CA GLU A 107 11.12 12.23 -13.30
C GLU A 107 12.14 11.70 -12.30
N GLU A 108 12.85 12.59 -11.61
CA GLU A 108 13.83 12.20 -10.60
C GLU A 108 13.16 11.54 -9.38
N ALA A 109 12.03 12.09 -8.93
CA ALA A 109 11.25 11.52 -7.84
C ALA A 109 10.71 10.14 -8.20
N PHE A 110 10.19 9.96 -9.42
CA PHE A 110 9.79 8.65 -9.92
C PHE A 110 10.96 7.66 -9.92
N ALA A 111 12.11 8.04 -10.48
CA ALA A 111 13.28 7.17 -10.56
C ALA A 111 13.76 6.74 -9.16
N LEU A 112 13.81 7.69 -8.21
CA LEU A 112 14.23 7.43 -6.84
C LEU A 112 13.26 6.51 -6.09
N VAL A 113 11.96 6.82 -6.13
CA VAL A 113 10.96 6.00 -5.44
C VAL A 113 10.86 4.61 -6.07
N ASN A 114 10.93 4.51 -7.40
CA ASN A 114 10.94 3.22 -8.09
C ASN A 114 12.18 2.39 -7.72
N LYS A 115 13.36 3.02 -7.60
CA LYS A 115 14.55 2.33 -7.09
C LYS A 115 14.34 1.82 -5.67
N GLY A 116 13.73 2.61 -4.79
CA GLY A 116 13.39 2.19 -3.43
C GLY A 116 12.46 0.99 -3.38
N LYS A 117 11.43 0.97 -4.23
CA LYS A 117 10.53 -0.17 -4.41
C LYS A 117 11.31 -1.42 -4.84
N MET A 118 12.20 -1.30 -5.83
CA MET A 118 13.02 -2.42 -6.30
C MET A 118 14.01 -2.90 -5.24
N THR A 119 14.62 -1.98 -4.48
CA THR A 119 15.49 -2.30 -3.35
C THR A 119 14.74 -3.14 -2.32
N LEU A 120 13.53 -2.71 -1.94
CA LEU A 120 12.67 -3.43 -0.99
C LEU A 120 12.38 -4.87 -1.47
N GLN A 121 12.02 -5.00 -2.74
CA GLN A 121 11.69 -6.31 -3.34
C GLN A 121 12.94 -7.20 -3.46
N SER A 122 14.07 -6.65 -3.89
CA SER A 122 15.32 -7.40 -4.09
C SER A 122 15.95 -7.90 -2.79
N ARG A 123 15.70 -7.22 -1.66
CA ARG A 123 16.14 -7.63 -0.33
C ARG A 123 15.06 -8.36 0.46
N ASN A 124 13.96 -8.68 -0.21
CA ASN A 124 12.84 -9.49 0.29
C ASN A 124 12.31 -9.02 1.65
N CYS A 125 12.17 -7.71 1.84
CA CYS A 125 11.79 -7.15 3.14
C CYS A 125 10.43 -7.67 3.62
N MET A 126 9.54 -8.07 2.70
CA MET A 126 8.22 -8.64 3.01
C MET A 126 8.25 -10.04 3.65
N GLU A 127 9.38 -10.74 3.67
CA GLU A 127 9.53 -12.00 4.46
C GLU A 127 9.62 -11.75 5.96
N CYS A 128 9.87 -10.51 6.37
CA CYS A 128 9.84 -10.12 7.78
C CYS A 128 8.73 -9.11 8.05
N HIS A 129 8.56 -8.14 7.16
CA HIS A 129 7.65 -7.03 7.31
C HIS A 129 6.36 -7.21 6.50
N GLN A 130 5.38 -6.37 6.80
CA GLN A 130 4.22 -6.16 5.95
C GLN A 130 4.33 -4.83 5.20
N ILE A 131 3.68 -4.74 4.06
CA ILE A 131 3.41 -3.50 3.33
C ILE A 131 1.96 -3.54 2.88
N LEU A 132 1.20 -2.50 3.22
CA LEU A 132 -0.26 -2.46 3.04
C LEU A 132 -0.93 -3.70 3.66
N GLY A 133 -0.42 -4.19 4.80
CA GLY A 133 -0.92 -5.39 5.49
C GLY A 133 -0.52 -6.73 4.85
N ASN A 134 0.20 -6.72 3.72
CA ASN A 134 0.64 -7.93 3.04
C ASN A 134 2.11 -8.22 3.36
N GLY A 135 2.44 -9.44 3.76
CA GLY A 135 3.81 -9.86 4.10
C GLY A 135 3.83 -10.75 5.35
N ALA A 136 5.00 -10.90 5.95
CA ALA A 136 5.19 -11.69 7.16
C ALA A 136 4.95 -10.86 8.44
N TYR A 137 4.79 -11.56 9.57
CA TYR A 137 4.44 -10.97 10.87
C TYR A 137 5.62 -10.91 11.86
N TYR A 138 6.84 -11.12 11.37
CA TYR A 138 8.04 -11.08 12.21
C TYR A 138 8.38 -9.64 12.61
N ALA A 139 8.20 -8.67 11.75
CA ALA A 139 8.52 -7.27 12.00
C ALA A 139 7.31 -6.36 11.73
N PRO A 140 7.32 -5.09 12.18
CA PRO A 140 6.20 -4.18 12.00
C PRO A 140 5.87 -3.92 10.52
N ASP A 141 4.61 -3.55 10.25
CA ASP A 141 4.17 -3.10 8.95
C ASP A 141 4.82 -1.76 8.57
N LEU A 142 5.36 -1.68 7.35
CA LEU A 142 6.14 -0.54 6.86
C LEU A 142 5.30 0.54 6.16
N THR A 143 3.98 0.37 6.04
CA THR A 143 3.09 1.28 5.32
C THR A 143 3.20 2.72 5.81
N ARG A 144 3.37 2.89 7.12
CA ARG A 144 3.51 4.20 7.77
C ARG A 144 4.88 4.36 8.43
N ALA A 145 5.89 3.60 8.00
CA ALA A 145 7.20 3.59 8.63
C ALA A 145 7.80 4.99 8.75
N TRP A 146 7.69 5.84 7.72
CA TRP A 146 8.18 7.22 7.74
C TRP A 146 7.56 8.09 8.85
N LEU A 147 6.34 7.76 9.30
CA LEU A 147 5.62 8.54 10.31
C LEU A 147 5.83 8.01 11.74
N ASP A 148 6.64 6.97 11.91
CA ASP A 148 6.87 6.40 13.24
C ASP A 148 7.67 7.40 14.11
N PRO A 149 7.13 7.84 15.27
CA PRO A 149 7.84 8.77 16.15
C PRO A 149 9.15 8.18 16.69
N TRP A 150 9.33 6.86 16.61
CA TRP A 150 10.58 6.19 16.95
C TRP A 150 11.81 6.75 16.23
N TRP A 151 11.66 7.22 14.98
CA TRP A 151 12.76 7.81 14.23
C TRP A 151 13.32 9.07 14.91
N GLU A 152 12.45 9.97 15.33
CA GLU A 152 12.82 11.24 15.97
C GLU A 152 13.19 11.04 17.43
N GLU A 153 12.38 10.28 18.17
CA GLU A 153 12.54 10.10 19.62
C GLU A 153 13.73 9.22 19.99
N ARG A 154 14.09 8.24 19.13
CA ARG A 154 15.10 7.22 19.46
C ARG A 154 16.21 7.11 18.43
N VAL A 155 15.90 7.01 17.15
CA VAL A 155 16.93 6.71 16.13
C VAL A 155 17.83 7.90 15.88
N MET A 156 17.27 9.09 15.65
CA MET A 156 18.04 10.32 15.42
C MET A 156 19.13 10.55 16.47
N PRO A 157 18.84 10.58 17.79
CA PRO A 157 19.88 10.75 18.80
C PRO A 157 20.84 9.54 18.87
N MET A 158 20.36 8.32 18.62
CA MET A 158 21.17 7.11 18.65
C MET A 158 22.21 7.04 17.52
N VAL A 159 21.85 7.51 16.32
CA VAL A 159 22.76 7.51 15.16
C VAL A 159 23.48 8.84 14.96
N GLY A 160 23.12 9.88 15.74
CA GLY A 160 23.68 11.23 15.60
C GLY A 160 23.22 11.97 14.34
N ALA A 161 22.06 11.62 13.80
CA ALA A 161 21.50 12.24 12.59
C ALA A 161 20.85 13.59 12.89
N LYS A 162 20.93 14.52 11.93
CA LYS A 162 20.29 15.84 12.03
C LYS A 162 18.92 15.90 11.39
N THR A 163 18.62 14.93 10.53
CA THR A 163 17.37 14.85 9.76
C THR A 163 16.75 13.48 9.89
N HIS A 164 15.43 13.41 9.69
CA HIS A 164 14.67 12.16 9.69
C HIS A 164 15.19 11.22 8.58
N GLU A 165 15.45 11.76 7.39
CA GLU A 165 15.98 11.03 6.24
C GLU A 165 17.33 10.36 6.55
N GLU A 166 18.25 11.12 7.15
CA GLU A 166 19.57 10.62 7.54
C GLU A 166 19.47 9.54 8.60
N ALA A 167 18.57 9.69 9.58
CA ALA A 167 18.35 8.72 10.63
C ALA A 167 17.93 7.36 10.07
N MET A 168 16.90 7.35 9.20
CA MET A 168 16.44 6.13 8.55
C MET A 168 17.53 5.51 7.68
N LYS A 169 18.25 6.30 6.88
CA LYS A 169 19.31 5.80 6.00
C LYS A 169 20.43 5.12 6.77
N VAL A 170 20.97 5.79 7.79
CA VAL A 170 22.09 5.27 8.59
C VAL A 170 21.68 4.01 9.34
N TRP A 171 20.45 3.99 9.88
CA TRP A 171 19.90 2.82 10.54
C TRP A 171 19.74 1.64 9.57
N LEU A 172 19.16 1.85 8.39
CA LEU A 172 18.97 0.80 7.38
C LEU A 172 20.28 0.18 6.92
N MET A 173 21.35 0.98 6.79
CA MET A 173 22.68 0.49 6.41
C MET A 173 23.38 -0.28 7.53
N ASN A 174 22.99 -0.08 8.79
CA ASN A 174 23.67 -0.64 9.96
C ASN A 174 22.72 -1.13 11.06
N PRO A 175 21.66 -1.91 10.76
CA PRO A 175 20.61 -2.19 11.75
C PRO A 175 21.17 -2.94 12.96
N GLU A 176 22.12 -3.85 12.73
CA GLU A 176 22.77 -4.68 13.76
C GLU A 176 23.56 -3.88 14.82
N LYS A 177 23.95 -2.63 14.53
CA LYS A 177 24.66 -1.76 15.47
C LYS A 177 23.74 -1.16 16.53
N TYR A 178 22.42 -1.24 16.33
CA TYR A 178 21.43 -0.56 17.14
C TYR A 178 20.55 -1.54 17.93
N PRO A 179 20.06 -1.19 19.13
CA PRO A 179 19.16 -2.05 19.89
C PRO A 179 17.82 -2.25 19.18
N GLN A 180 17.47 -3.51 18.87
CA GLN A 180 16.23 -3.88 18.16
C GLN A 180 15.28 -4.75 19.00
N GLY A 181 15.63 -5.00 20.26
CA GLY A 181 14.89 -5.95 21.11
C GLY A 181 15.14 -7.41 20.71
N GLN A 182 14.11 -8.25 20.84
CA GLN A 182 14.20 -9.69 20.59
C GLN A 182 14.17 -10.05 19.11
N ARG A 183 13.53 -9.22 18.27
CA ARG A 183 13.40 -9.45 16.84
C ARG A 183 14.43 -8.58 16.12
N ARG A 184 15.37 -9.19 15.42
CA ARG A 184 16.52 -8.49 14.82
C ARG A 184 16.43 -8.52 13.31
N MET A 185 16.43 -7.34 12.72
CA MET A 185 16.70 -7.11 11.31
C MET A 185 18.19 -7.38 11.04
N PRO A 186 18.52 -8.32 10.14
CA PRO A 186 19.89 -8.57 9.73
C PRO A 186 20.42 -7.40 8.89
N ASN A 187 21.74 -7.29 8.79
CA ASN A 187 22.34 -6.36 7.83
C ASN A 187 22.13 -6.88 6.40
N LEU A 188 21.35 -6.15 5.61
CA LEU A 188 21.05 -6.49 4.20
C LEU A 188 22.03 -5.85 3.21
N HIS A 189 23.10 -5.22 3.73
CA HIS A 189 24.18 -4.60 2.99
C HIS A 189 23.69 -3.60 1.93
N PHE A 190 22.73 -2.75 2.30
CA PHE A 190 22.26 -1.68 1.43
C PHE A 190 23.41 -0.71 1.12
N THR A 191 23.54 -0.34 -0.16
CA THR A 191 24.37 0.80 -0.53
C THR A 191 23.73 2.11 -0.07
N ASP A 192 24.50 3.20 -0.03
CA ASP A 192 23.98 4.53 0.33
C ASP A 192 22.82 4.95 -0.59
N GLU A 193 22.94 4.65 -1.89
CA GLU A 193 21.93 4.97 -2.88
C GLU A 193 20.66 4.12 -2.71
N GLU A 194 20.81 2.82 -2.44
CA GLU A 194 19.69 1.91 -2.16
C GLU A 194 18.94 2.30 -0.88
N ALA A 195 19.68 2.63 0.19
CA ALA A 195 19.09 3.06 1.45
C ALA A 195 18.35 4.40 1.28
N THR A 196 18.96 5.37 0.60
CA THR A 196 18.32 6.67 0.28
C THR A 196 17.02 6.47 -0.51
N ALA A 197 17.06 5.62 -1.54
CA ALA A 197 15.90 5.32 -2.37
C ALA A 197 14.80 4.59 -1.58
N LEU A 198 15.18 3.64 -0.72
CA LEU A 198 14.25 2.93 0.15
C LEU A 198 13.52 3.88 1.11
N VAL A 199 14.24 4.85 1.71
CA VAL A 199 13.61 5.90 2.52
C VAL A 199 12.62 6.73 1.70
N ALA A 200 12.96 7.09 0.46
CA ALA A 200 12.05 7.81 -0.43
C ALA A 200 10.75 7.02 -0.70
N PHE A 201 10.90 5.70 -0.92
CA PHE A 201 9.76 4.81 -1.10
C PHE A 201 8.90 4.72 0.17
N LEU A 202 9.49 4.55 1.34
CA LEU A 202 8.74 4.51 2.61
C LEU A 202 8.04 5.84 2.93
N LYS A 203 8.68 6.97 2.59
CA LYS A 203 8.07 8.31 2.66
C LYS A 203 6.85 8.40 1.75
N TRP A 204 6.97 8.04 0.46
CA TRP A 204 5.85 8.03 -0.48
C TRP A 204 4.73 7.06 -0.06
N MET A 205 5.06 5.85 0.39
CA MET A 205 4.10 4.88 0.92
C MET A 205 3.27 5.46 2.07
N SER A 206 3.92 6.21 2.95
CA SER A 206 3.28 6.84 4.11
C SER A 206 2.38 8.02 3.74
N ALA A 207 2.36 8.47 2.49
CA ALA A 207 1.43 9.49 1.99
C ALA A 207 0.19 8.91 1.29
N ILE A 208 0.13 7.59 1.06
CA ILE A 208 -1.01 6.95 0.40
C ILE A 208 -2.25 6.97 1.31
N ASP A 209 -3.43 7.26 0.77
CA ASP A 209 -4.70 7.06 1.48
C ASP A 209 -5.12 5.58 1.39
N THR A 210 -4.77 4.84 2.43
CA THR A 210 -5.02 3.40 2.60
C THR A 210 -6.39 3.11 3.23
N ASN A 211 -7.32 4.06 3.15
CA ASN A 211 -8.65 3.95 3.77
C ASN A 211 -8.61 3.73 5.29
N GLY A 212 -7.64 4.36 5.96
CA GLY A 212 -7.52 4.32 7.43
C GLY A 212 -6.65 3.18 7.97
N PHE A 213 -5.92 2.46 7.11
CA PHE A 213 -4.96 1.43 7.52
C PHE A 213 -3.53 2.01 7.71
N PRO A 214 -2.74 1.54 8.70
CA PRO A 214 -3.20 0.80 9.87
C PRO A 214 -4.09 1.70 10.75
N PRO A 215 -5.06 1.10 11.48
CA PRO A 215 -5.98 1.87 12.30
C PRO A 215 -5.25 2.52 13.47
N ARG A 216 -5.55 3.81 13.72
CA ARG A 216 -5.04 4.59 14.87
C ARG A 216 -3.50 4.59 14.98
N PHE A 217 -2.81 4.76 13.85
CA PHE A 217 -1.36 4.88 13.83
C PHE A 217 -0.88 6.08 14.65
N GLY A 218 0.11 5.88 15.52
CA GLY A 218 0.71 6.94 16.35
C GLY A 218 -0.19 7.48 17.47
N VAL A 219 -1.41 6.96 17.63
CA VAL A 219 -2.28 7.31 18.77
C VAL A 219 -2.03 6.29 19.88
N ALA A 220 -1.74 6.75 21.09
CA ALA A 220 -1.66 5.87 22.26
C ALA A 220 -2.96 5.06 22.36
N GLN A 221 -2.85 3.72 22.37
CA GLN A 221 -3.97 2.81 22.49
C GLN A 221 -4.50 2.74 23.93
#